data_AF-A0A7X3FIM4-F1
#
_entry.id   AF-A0A7X3FIM4-F1
#
_cell.length_a   1.000
_cell.length_b   1.000
_cell.length_c   1.000
_cell.angle_alpha   90.00
_cell.angle_beta   90.00
_cell.angle_gamma   90.00
#
_symmetry.space_group_name_H-M   'P 1'
#
loop_
_entity.id
_entity.type
_entity.pdbx_description
1 polymer ?
#
loop_
_entity_poly.entity_id
_entity_poly.type
_entity_poly.pdbx_seq_one_letter_code
_entity_poly.pdbx_strand_id
1 'polypeptide(L)'
;MKIRNLVYLIISIIVLALTISLTSSLLLAYFQAGKDWVGAMIGAAGNIIGGIIGGYIAYFVARYQIEESGRNQILNEKKEVASLSLILKEEIKNNSLILASINSSEQVDGHLLKYDLSKEAWNYFSIKAAHKLDEALFISLNTVYRKVQIYQGLTVEELEKEIKLEQINTLKFQFDDCIRKLEIFTKEKL
;
A
#
# COMPACT_ATOMS: atom_id res chain seq x y z
N MET A 1 -10.06 -7.48 25.19
CA MET A 1 -8.69 -7.86 25.60
C MET A 1 -8.58 -9.38 25.54
N LYS A 2 -7.66 -9.96 24.75
CA LYS A 2 -7.59 -11.41 24.52
C LYS A 2 -7.14 -12.14 25.81
N ILE A 3 -7.72 -13.29 26.14
CA ILE A 3 -7.41 -14.11 27.34
C ILE A 3 -5.90 -14.30 27.54
N ARG A 4 -5.15 -14.48 26.44
CA ARG A 4 -3.68 -14.59 26.44
C ARG A 4 -2.97 -13.40 27.11
N ASN A 5 -3.47 -12.17 26.93
CA ASN A 5 -2.88 -10.98 27.53
C ASN A 5 -3.14 -10.89 29.03
N LEU A 6 -4.27 -11.44 29.49
CA LEU A 6 -4.62 -11.50 30.91
C LEU A 6 -3.75 -12.52 31.66
N VAL A 7 -3.46 -13.66 31.03
CA VAL A 7 -2.53 -14.67 31.55
C VAL A 7 -1.12 -14.10 31.69
N TYR A 8 -0.60 -13.38 30.67
CA TYR A 8 0.73 -12.75 30.77
C TYR A 8 0.81 -11.68 31.87
N LEU A 9 -0.27 -10.92 32.09
CA LEU A 9 -0.33 -9.93 33.17
C LEU A 9 -0.32 -10.58 34.55
N ILE A 10 -1.05 -11.68 34.75
CA ILE A 10 -1.05 -12.40 36.03
C ILE A 10 0.33 -12.98 36.31
N ILE A 11 0.97 -13.60 35.31
CA ILE A 11 2.32 -14.15 35.45
C ILE A 11 3.33 -13.04 35.79
N SER A 12 3.26 -11.87 35.14
CA SER A 12 4.19 -10.77 35.42
C SER A 12 4.02 -10.19 36.83
N ILE A 13 2.78 -10.10 37.33
CA ILE A 13 2.49 -9.68 38.72
C ILE A 13 3.08 -10.67 39.72
N ILE A 14 2.94 -11.98 39.48
CA ILE A 14 3.50 -13.03 40.34
C ILE A 14 5.03 -12.95 40.35
N VAL A 15 5.66 -12.82 39.19
CA VAL A 15 7.13 -12.69 39.08
C VAL A 15 7.62 -11.43 39.79
N LEU A 16 6.91 -10.29 39.64
CA LEU A 16 7.26 -9.05 40.32
C LEU A 16 7.17 -9.18 41.84
N ALA A 17 6.09 -9.77 42.36
CA ALA A 17 5.90 -9.99 43.80
C ALA A 17 6.98 -10.91 44.39
N LEU A 18 7.34 -11.99 43.68
CA LEU A 18 8.43 -12.87 44.09
C LEU A 18 9.78 -12.15 44.07
N THR A 19 10.04 -11.32 43.06
CA THR A 19 11.28 -10.56 42.93
C THR A 19 11.43 -9.54 44.05
N ILE A 20 10.35 -8.81 44.40
CA ILE A 20 10.34 -7.86 45.52
C ILE A 20 10.58 -8.59 46.84
N SER A 21 9.94 -9.75 47.05
CA SER A 21 10.11 -10.55 48.27
C SER A 21 11.55 -11.06 48.44
N LEU A 22 12.13 -11.61 47.38
CA LEU A 22 13.52 -12.08 47.35
C LEU A 22 14.52 -10.95 47.58
N THR A 23 14.36 -9.82 46.88
CA THR A 23 15.25 -8.66 47.03
C THR A 23 15.17 -8.04 48.42
N SER A 24 13.97 -7.95 49.01
CA SER A 24 13.78 -7.46 50.38
C SER A 24 14.44 -8.38 51.41
N SER A 25 14.32 -9.71 51.23
CA SER A 25 14.93 -10.70 52.11
C SER A 25 16.47 -10.68 52.02
N LEU A 26 17.02 -10.52 50.82
CA LEU A 26 18.47 -10.38 50.61
C LEU A 26 19.02 -9.07 51.18
N LEU A 27 18.28 -7.96 51.08
CA LEU A 27 18.63 -6.68 51.71
C LEU A 27 18.69 -6.81 53.24
N LEU A 28 17.71 -7.47 53.85
CA LEU A 28 17.72 -7.74 55.30
C LEU A 28 18.92 -8.61 55.71
N ALA A 29 19.23 -9.65 54.92
CA ALA A 29 20.41 -10.48 55.15
C ALA A 29 21.73 -9.71 54.99
N TYR A 30 21.81 -8.78 54.03
CA TYR A 30 22.97 -7.89 53.81
C TYR A 30 23.20 -6.96 55.01
N PHE A 31 22.15 -6.33 55.53
CA PHE A 31 22.26 -5.47 56.71
C PHE A 31 22.70 -6.23 57.97
N GLN A 32 22.43 -7.52 58.05
CA GLN A 32 22.79 -8.36 59.20
C GLN A 32 24.16 -9.04 59.05
N ALA A 33 24.62 -9.30 57.83
CA ALA A 33 25.87 -9.99 57.55
C ALA A 33 26.84 -9.08 56.80
N GLY A 34 27.75 -8.42 57.52
CA GLY A 34 28.84 -7.62 56.94
C GLY A 34 29.87 -8.47 56.19
N LYS A 35 29.46 -9.20 55.14
CA LYS A 35 30.27 -10.13 54.36
C LYS A 35 30.09 -9.90 52.85
N ASP A 36 31.21 -9.77 52.14
CA ASP A 36 31.32 -9.41 50.72
C ASP A 36 30.54 -10.31 49.74
N TRP A 37 30.27 -11.58 50.10
CA TRP A 37 29.51 -12.51 49.26
C TRP A 37 28.05 -12.08 49.04
N VAL A 38 27.47 -11.33 49.98
CA VAL A 38 26.09 -10.83 49.84
C VAL A 38 26.03 -9.70 48.80
N GLY A 39 27.04 -8.83 48.75
CA GLY A 39 27.17 -7.81 47.71
C GLY A 39 27.31 -8.41 46.32
N ALA A 40 28.08 -9.51 46.18
CA ALA A 40 28.19 -10.26 44.94
C ALA A 40 26.86 -10.89 44.50
N MET A 41 26.07 -11.45 45.43
CA MET A 41 24.72 -11.97 45.14
C MET A 41 23.75 -10.87 44.69
N ILE A 42 23.78 -9.72 45.36
CA ILE A 42 22.93 -8.57 45.00
C ILE A 42 23.30 -8.06 43.61
N GLY A 43 24.59 -7.94 43.30
CA GLY A 43 25.08 -7.56 41.97
C GLY A 43 24.65 -8.55 40.87
N ALA A 44 24.78 -9.85 41.12
CA ALA A 44 24.34 -10.89 40.19
C ALA A 44 22.82 -10.86 39.96
N ALA A 45 22.02 -10.74 41.03
CA ALA A 45 20.56 -10.63 40.94
C ALA A 45 20.14 -9.34 40.21
N GLY A 46 20.77 -8.21 40.51
CA GLY A 46 20.53 -6.93 39.83
C GLY A 46 20.81 -7.00 38.33
N ASN A 47 21.89 -7.66 37.91
CA ASN A 47 22.20 -7.86 36.49
C ASN A 47 21.18 -8.76 35.79
N ILE A 48 20.71 -9.83 36.44
CA ILE A 48 19.67 -10.71 35.88
C ILE A 48 18.36 -9.94 35.73
N ILE A 49 17.91 -9.23 36.77
CA ILE A 49 16.68 -8.44 36.75
C ILE A 49 16.78 -7.32 35.71
N GLY A 50 17.90 -6.60 35.67
CA GLY A 50 18.18 -5.55 34.69
C GLY A 50 18.19 -6.10 33.26
N GLY A 51 18.75 -7.29 33.03
CA GLY A 51 18.73 -7.97 31.74
C GLY A 51 17.32 -8.36 31.30
N ILE A 52 16.48 -8.87 32.22
CA ILE A 52 15.08 -9.23 31.93
C ILE A 52 14.26 -7.98 31.59
N ILE A 53 14.38 -6.92 32.39
CA ILE A 53 13.67 -5.65 32.15
C ILE A 53 14.14 -5.03 30.83
N GLY A 54 15.46 -4.98 30.59
CA GLY A 54 16.04 -4.47 29.35
C GLY A 54 15.57 -5.25 28.12
N GLY A 55 15.53 -6.58 28.21
CA GLY A 55 14.98 -7.45 27.16
C GLY A 55 13.50 -7.20 26.89
N TYR A 56 12.69 -6.96 27.94
CA TYR A 56 11.28 -6.66 27.81
C TYR A 56 11.06 -5.30 27.11
N ILE A 57 11.77 -4.26 27.52
CA ILE A 57 11.70 -2.93 26.89
C ILE A 57 12.15 -3.03 25.43
N ALA A 58 13.26 -3.71 25.14
CA ALA A 58 13.75 -3.90 23.77
C ALA A 58 12.72 -4.62 22.89
N TYR A 59 12.07 -5.66 23.40
CA TYR A 59 10.98 -6.35 22.70
C TYR A 59 9.81 -5.41 22.37
N PHE A 60 9.39 -4.58 23.32
CA PHE A 60 8.30 -3.61 23.09
C PHE A 60 8.67 -2.56 22.05
N VAL A 61 9.88 -2.01 22.11
CA VAL A 61 10.36 -1.03 21.13
C VAL A 61 10.43 -1.66 19.74
N ALA A 62 11.02 -2.85 19.62
CA ALA A 62 11.11 -3.57 18.35
C ALA A 62 9.72 -3.87 17.77
N ARG A 63 8.79 -4.34 18.61
CA ARG A 63 7.42 -4.61 18.19
C ARG A 63 6.69 -3.34 17.74
N TYR A 64 6.82 -2.25 18.49
CA TYR A 64 6.23 -0.97 18.12
C TYR A 64 6.78 -0.46 16.78
N GLN A 65 8.10 -0.57 16.57
CA GLN A 65 8.73 -0.20 15.30
C GLN A 65 8.21 -1.02 14.13
N ILE A 66 8.01 -2.33 14.30
CA ILE A 66 7.45 -3.22 13.27
C ILE A 66 6.00 -2.85 12.95
N GLU A 67 5.17 -2.63 13.98
CA GLU A 67 3.77 -2.24 13.80
C GLU A 67 3.66 -0.88 13.08
N GLU A 68 4.49 0.09 13.48
CA GLU A 68 4.54 1.42 12.86
C GLU A 68 5.06 1.38 11.42
N SER A 69 6.12 0.60 11.14
CA SER A 69 6.64 0.42 9.78
C SER A 69 5.60 -0.23 8.87
N GLY A 70 4.88 -1.24 9.36
CA GLY A 70 3.82 -1.89 8.61
C GLY A 70 2.67 -0.93 8.30
N ARG A 71 2.26 -0.10 9.26
CA ARG A 71 1.25 0.94 9.05
C ARG A 71 1.70 1.97 8.01
N ASN A 72 2.94 2.44 8.10
CA ASN A 72 3.49 3.41 7.16
C ASN A 72 3.63 2.83 5.75
N GLN A 73 3.99 1.56 5.63
CA GLN A 73 4.01 0.87 4.34
C GLN A 73 2.61 0.84 3.70
N ILE A 74 1.58 0.45 4.45
CA ILE A 74 0.19 0.42 3.94
C ILE A 74 -0.27 1.82 3.52
N LEU A 75 0.07 2.86 4.29
CA LEU A 75 -0.28 4.25 3.94
C LEU A 75 0.45 4.71 2.68
N ASN A 76 1.72 4.36 2.52
CA ASN A 76 2.50 4.69 1.34
C ASN A 76 1.96 3.96 0.10
N GLU A 77 1.63 2.68 0.20
CA GLU A 77 1.00 1.92 -0.88
C GLU A 77 -0.33 2.54 -1.31
N LYS A 78 -1.18 2.95 -0.35
CA LYS A 78 -2.44 3.64 -0.66
C LYS A 78 -2.21 4.97 -1.38
N LYS A 79 -1.26 5.78 -0.92
CA LYS A 79 -0.90 7.06 -1.56
C LYS A 79 -0.37 6.86 -2.96
N GLU A 80 0.49 5.86 -3.16
CA GLU A 80 1.02 5.51 -4.48
C GLU A 80 -0.12 5.13 -5.42
N VAL A 81 -1.00 4.19 -5.02
CA VAL A 81 -2.15 3.78 -5.84
C VAL A 81 -3.07 4.96 -6.15
N ALA A 82 -3.34 5.85 -5.18
CA ALA A 82 -4.14 7.05 -5.41
C ALA A 82 -3.51 7.99 -6.45
N SER A 83 -2.20 8.22 -6.34
CA SER A 83 -1.47 9.04 -7.30
C SER A 83 -1.49 8.43 -8.70
N LEU A 84 -1.29 7.11 -8.81
CA LEU A 84 -1.32 6.42 -10.09
C LEU A 84 -2.71 6.41 -10.72
N SER A 85 -3.76 6.21 -9.91
CA SER A 85 -5.15 6.30 -10.37
C SER A 85 -5.48 7.70 -10.90
N LEU A 86 -4.97 8.76 -10.25
CA LEU A 86 -5.17 10.14 -10.71
C LEU A 86 -4.52 10.39 -12.07
N ILE A 87 -3.26 9.95 -12.25
CA ILE A 87 -2.53 10.11 -13.51
C ILE A 87 -3.22 9.31 -14.62
N LEU A 88 -3.62 8.07 -14.33
CA LEU A 88 -4.36 7.23 -15.28
C LEU A 88 -5.68 7.87 -15.69
N LYS A 89 -6.42 8.45 -14.74
CA LYS A 89 -7.67 9.15 -15.00
C LYS A 89 -7.46 10.33 -15.96
N GLU A 90 -6.37 11.07 -15.78
CA GLU A 90 -6.07 12.22 -16.65
C GLU A 90 -5.67 11.78 -18.06
N GLU A 91 -4.88 10.72 -18.21
CA GLU A 91 -4.57 10.12 -19.51
C GLU A 91 -5.84 9.66 -20.23
N ILE A 92 -6.73 8.96 -19.53
CA ILE A 92 -8.01 8.51 -20.08
C ILE A 92 -8.86 9.71 -20.56
N LYS A 93 -8.94 10.78 -19.76
CA LYS A 93 -9.66 12.00 -20.13
C LYS A 93 -9.08 12.64 -21.37
N ASN A 94 -7.76 12.80 -21.42
CA ASN A 94 -7.08 13.37 -22.57
C ASN A 94 -7.34 12.54 -23.84
N ASN A 95 -7.22 11.22 -23.75
CA ASN A 95 -7.54 10.32 -24.86
C ASN A 95 -9.00 10.46 -25.29
N SER A 96 -9.95 10.56 -24.35
CA SER A 96 -11.37 10.81 -24.69
C SER A 96 -11.57 12.15 -25.42
N LEU A 97 -10.85 13.21 -25.03
CA LEU A 97 -10.89 14.51 -25.69
C LEU A 97 -10.32 14.46 -27.12
N ILE A 98 -9.22 13.75 -27.34
CA ILE A 98 -8.64 13.53 -28.68
C ILE A 98 -9.64 12.78 -29.57
N LEU A 99 -10.28 11.73 -29.04
CA LEU A 99 -11.30 11.01 -29.81
C LEU A 99 -12.54 11.89 -30.06
N ALA A 100 -12.88 12.78 -29.13
CA ALA A 100 -13.96 13.74 -29.32
C ALA A 100 -13.64 14.73 -30.45
N SER A 101 -12.41 15.25 -30.53
CA SER A 101 -12.02 16.19 -31.58
C SER A 101 -12.06 15.54 -32.97
N ILE A 102 -11.65 14.27 -33.08
CA ILE A 102 -11.77 13.52 -34.34
C ILE A 102 -13.24 13.41 -34.74
N ASN A 103 -14.12 13.02 -33.81
CA ASN A 103 -15.56 12.92 -34.09
C ASN A 103 -16.17 14.26 -34.51
N SER A 104 -15.76 15.38 -33.90
CA SER A 104 -16.24 16.72 -34.28
C SER A 104 -15.78 17.17 -35.66
N SER A 105 -14.67 16.63 -36.17
CA SER A 105 -14.17 16.94 -37.51
C SER A 105 -14.87 16.16 -38.63
N GLU A 106 -15.71 15.17 -38.29
CA GLU A 106 -16.38 14.26 -39.24
C GLU A 106 -15.43 13.51 -40.19
N GLN A 107 -14.13 13.50 -39.89
CA GLN A 107 -13.11 12.79 -40.64
C GLN A 107 -12.17 12.09 -39.67
N VAL A 108 -11.76 10.87 -40.02
CA VAL A 108 -10.75 10.14 -39.25
C VAL A 108 -9.40 10.81 -39.48
N ASP A 109 -8.76 11.24 -38.39
CA ASP A 109 -7.40 11.75 -38.40
C ASP A 109 -6.45 10.65 -37.91
N GLY A 110 -5.72 10.04 -38.84
CA GLY A 110 -4.78 8.97 -38.51
C GLY A 110 -3.57 9.44 -37.71
N HIS A 111 -3.20 10.73 -37.79
CA HIS A 111 -2.11 11.29 -37.00
C HIS A 111 -2.48 11.36 -35.52
N LEU A 112 -3.67 11.87 -35.20
CA LEU A 112 -4.14 11.95 -33.81
C LEU A 112 -4.25 10.55 -33.18
N LEU A 113 -4.78 9.56 -33.91
CA LEU A 113 -4.89 8.18 -33.41
C LEU A 113 -3.53 7.52 -33.19
N LYS A 114 -2.54 7.81 -34.05
CA LYS A 114 -1.23 7.16 -34.00
C LYS A 114 -0.29 7.78 -32.98
N TYR A 115 -0.25 9.11 -32.90
CA TYR A 115 0.79 9.83 -32.18
C TYR A 115 0.31 10.49 -30.89
N ASP A 116 -0.96 10.89 -30.82
CA ASP A 116 -1.44 11.71 -29.69
C ASP A 116 -2.18 10.89 -28.63
N LEU A 117 -2.68 9.70 -28.98
CA LEU A 117 -3.18 8.77 -27.96
C LEU A 117 -2.02 8.26 -27.09
N SER A 118 -2.19 8.35 -25.78
CA SER A 118 -1.19 7.97 -24.79
C SER A 118 -1.58 6.66 -24.08
N LYS A 119 -0.59 5.87 -23.67
CA LYS A 119 -0.78 4.62 -22.91
C LYS A 119 0.26 4.42 -21.80
N GLU A 120 1.08 5.42 -21.54
CA GLU A 120 2.22 5.39 -20.63
C GLU A 120 1.77 5.17 -19.19
N ALA A 121 0.76 5.92 -18.74
CA ALA A 121 0.17 5.79 -17.41
C ALA A 121 -0.48 4.42 -17.23
N TRP A 122 -1.21 3.93 -18.23
CA TRP A 122 -1.76 2.57 -18.17
C TRP A 122 -0.68 1.48 -18.10
N ASN A 123 0.37 1.57 -18.92
CA ASN A 123 1.46 0.59 -18.89
C ASN A 123 2.13 0.56 -17.52
N TYR A 124 2.38 1.72 -16.93
CA TYR A 124 2.95 1.80 -15.59
C TYR A 124 1.96 1.29 -14.51
N PHE A 125 0.72 1.75 -14.56
CA PHE A 125 -0.34 1.37 -13.62
C PHE A 125 -0.60 -0.15 -13.64
N SER A 126 -0.67 -0.74 -14.84
CA SER A 126 -1.00 -2.16 -15.00
C SER A 126 0.03 -3.09 -14.36
N ILE A 127 1.30 -2.67 -14.34
CA ILE A 127 2.39 -3.41 -13.67
C ILE A 127 2.34 -3.20 -12.15
N LYS A 128 2.13 -1.96 -11.70
CA LYS A 128 2.28 -1.58 -10.29
C LYS A 128 1.04 -1.80 -9.44
N ALA A 129 -0.14 -1.52 -9.99
CA ALA A 129 -1.37 -1.33 -9.22
C ALA A 129 -2.59 -2.09 -9.78
N ALA A 130 -2.48 -2.83 -10.89
CA ALA A 130 -3.61 -3.58 -11.46
C ALA A 130 -4.27 -4.54 -10.46
N HIS A 131 -3.47 -5.17 -9.60
CA HIS A 131 -3.95 -6.11 -8.59
C HIS A 131 -4.86 -5.47 -7.52
N LYS A 132 -4.94 -4.14 -7.47
CA LYS A 132 -5.85 -3.41 -6.58
C LYS A 132 -7.20 -3.10 -7.25
N LEU A 133 -7.29 -3.17 -8.58
CA LEU A 133 -8.52 -2.90 -9.32
C LEU A 133 -9.50 -4.07 -9.19
N ASP A 134 -10.79 -3.76 -9.29
CA ASP A 134 -11.79 -4.79 -9.52
C ASP A 134 -11.60 -5.40 -10.91
N GLU A 135 -11.81 -6.71 -11.02
CA GLU A 135 -11.61 -7.46 -12.25
C GLU A 135 -12.36 -6.85 -13.45
N ALA A 136 -13.61 -6.45 -13.24
CA ALA A 136 -14.43 -5.80 -14.28
C ALA A 136 -13.83 -4.47 -14.78
N LEU A 137 -13.27 -3.66 -13.87
CA LEU A 137 -12.61 -2.40 -14.22
C LEU A 137 -11.28 -2.67 -14.95
N PHE A 138 -10.49 -3.63 -14.46
CA PHE A 138 -9.26 -4.05 -15.11
C PHE A 138 -9.50 -4.52 -16.55
N ILE A 139 -10.49 -5.39 -16.77
CA ILE A 139 -10.85 -5.88 -18.11
C ILE A 139 -11.28 -4.72 -19.01
N SER A 140 -12.08 -3.78 -18.49
CA SER A 140 -12.52 -2.60 -19.24
C SER A 140 -11.34 -1.75 -19.71
N LEU A 141 -10.46 -1.36 -18.78
CA LEU A 141 -9.26 -0.58 -19.08
C LEU A 141 -8.34 -1.30 -20.07
N ASN A 142 -8.01 -2.57 -19.78
CA ASN A 142 -7.15 -3.37 -20.64
C ASN A 142 -7.69 -3.50 -22.06
N THR A 143 -9.02 -3.65 -22.22
CA THR A 143 -9.66 -3.73 -23.54
C THR A 143 -9.49 -2.43 -24.33
N VAL A 144 -9.73 -1.29 -23.69
CA VAL A 144 -9.62 0.03 -24.31
C VAL A 144 -8.17 0.32 -24.71
N TYR A 145 -7.21 0.08 -23.83
CA TYR A 145 -5.80 0.33 -24.12
C TYR A 145 -5.20 -0.65 -25.14
N ARG A 146 -5.72 -1.88 -25.24
CA ARG A 146 -5.38 -2.78 -26.35
C ARG A 146 -5.83 -2.22 -27.70
N LYS A 147 -7.00 -1.58 -27.77
CA LYS A 147 -7.46 -0.92 -29.01
C LYS A 147 -6.56 0.26 -29.38
N VAL A 148 -6.17 1.08 -28.40
CA VAL A 148 -5.17 2.15 -28.62
C VAL A 148 -3.88 1.57 -29.18
N GLN A 149 -3.37 0.49 -28.58
CA GLN A 149 -2.16 -0.17 -29.06
C GLN A 149 -2.29 -0.67 -30.51
N ILE A 150 -3.46 -1.22 -30.88
CA ILE A 150 -3.73 -1.63 -32.26
C ILE A 150 -3.68 -0.42 -33.18
N TYR A 151 -4.35 0.68 -32.84
CA TYR A 151 -4.35 1.90 -33.67
C TYR A 151 -2.95 2.48 -33.87
N GLN A 152 -2.16 2.56 -32.79
CA GLN A 152 -0.77 3.02 -32.88
C GLN A 152 0.14 2.06 -33.67
N GLY A 153 -0.26 0.80 -33.83
CA GLY A 153 0.46 -0.20 -34.62
C GLY A 153 0.24 -0.09 -36.13
N LEU A 154 -0.83 0.60 -36.56
CA LEU A 154 -1.15 0.82 -37.96
C LEU A 154 -0.42 2.05 -38.54
N THR A 155 -0.28 2.12 -39.85
CA THR A 155 0.12 3.32 -40.58
C THR A 155 -0.98 4.37 -40.59
N VAL A 156 -0.65 5.64 -40.89
CA VAL A 156 -1.64 6.72 -40.92
C VAL A 156 -2.66 6.44 -42.03
N GLU A 157 -2.18 5.97 -43.18
CA GLU A 157 -3.00 5.64 -44.34
C GLU A 157 -3.94 4.46 -44.08
N GLU A 158 -3.51 3.45 -43.32
CA GLU A 158 -4.36 2.34 -42.88
C GLU A 158 -5.45 2.84 -41.92
N LEU A 159 -5.09 3.71 -40.97
CA LEU A 159 -6.05 4.28 -40.02
C LEU A 159 -7.17 5.06 -40.74
N GLU A 160 -6.81 5.94 -41.68
CA GLU A 160 -7.77 6.77 -42.41
C GLU A 160 -8.66 5.97 -43.36
N LYS A 161 -8.19 4.81 -43.85
CA LYS A 161 -8.96 3.95 -44.77
C LYS A 161 -9.80 2.90 -44.06
N GLU A 162 -9.28 2.28 -43.01
CA GLU A 162 -9.85 1.09 -42.39
C GLU A 162 -10.70 1.42 -41.16
N ILE A 163 -10.37 2.48 -40.42
CA ILE A 163 -11.11 2.86 -39.22
C ILE A 163 -12.28 3.75 -39.59
N LYS A 164 -13.45 3.45 -39.00
CA LYS A 164 -14.68 4.23 -39.16
C LYS A 164 -14.92 5.12 -37.95
N LEU A 165 -15.56 6.28 -38.16
CA LEU A 165 -15.99 7.18 -37.09
C LEU A 165 -16.85 6.46 -36.01
N GLU A 166 -17.66 5.48 -36.39
CA GLU A 166 -18.45 4.65 -35.46
C GLU A 166 -17.56 3.90 -34.45
N GLN A 167 -16.39 3.43 -34.89
CA GLN A 167 -15.43 2.74 -34.03
C GLN A 167 -14.74 3.74 -33.08
N ILE A 168 -14.43 4.95 -33.56
CA ILE A 168 -13.86 6.03 -32.74
C ILE A 168 -14.86 6.47 -31.67
N ASN A 169 -16.12 6.66 -32.03
CA ASN A 169 -17.22 6.94 -31.11
C ASN A 169 -17.38 5.84 -30.06
N THR A 170 -17.30 4.57 -30.48
CA THR A 170 -17.36 3.43 -29.57
C THR A 170 -16.19 3.45 -28.59
N LEU A 171 -14.97 3.68 -29.07
CA LEU A 171 -13.78 3.75 -28.21
C LEU A 171 -13.89 4.91 -27.21
N LYS A 172 -14.34 6.09 -27.67
CA LYS A 172 -14.57 7.24 -26.80
C LYS A 172 -15.55 6.91 -25.68
N PHE A 173 -16.70 6.32 -26.02
CA PHE A 173 -17.70 5.92 -25.03
C PHE A 173 -17.12 4.94 -24.01
N GLN A 174 -16.26 4.02 -24.44
CA GLN A 174 -15.60 3.09 -23.53
C GLN A 174 -14.59 3.78 -22.61
N PHE A 175 -13.85 4.79 -23.10
CA PHE A 175 -13.01 5.62 -22.24
C PHE A 175 -13.85 6.39 -21.21
N ASP A 176 -14.94 7.02 -21.64
CA ASP A 176 -15.86 7.75 -20.74
C ASP A 176 -16.45 6.83 -19.66
N ASP A 177 -16.80 5.59 -20.02
CA ASP A 177 -17.23 4.57 -19.07
C ASP A 177 -16.12 4.19 -18.07
N CYS A 178 -14.88 4.05 -18.54
CA CYS A 178 -13.72 3.80 -17.67
C CYS A 178 -13.48 4.95 -16.69
N ILE A 179 -13.65 6.22 -17.11
CA ILE A 179 -13.55 7.38 -16.20
C ILE A 179 -14.54 7.23 -15.05
N ARG A 180 -15.82 6.98 -15.36
CA ARG A 180 -16.86 6.86 -14.34
C ARG A 180 -16.58 5.72 -13.37
N LYS A 181 -16.20 4.55 -13.88
CA LYS A 181 -15.85 3.39 -13.05
C LYS A 181 -14.63 3.68 -12.17
N LEU A 182 -13.61 4.34 -12.72
CA LEU A 182 -12.40 4.70 -11.96
C LEU A 182 -12.69 5.75 -10.89
N GLU A 183 -13.63 6.66 -11.12
CA GLU A 183 -14.10 7.62 -10.11
C GLU A 183 -14.81 6.95 -8.94
N ILE A 184 -15.67 5.97 -9.23
CA ILE A 184 -16.34 5.17 -8.18
C ILE A 184 -15.29 4.40 -7.38
N PHE A 185 -14.39 3.69 -8.07
CA PHE A 185 -13.28 2.96 -7.44
C PHE A 185 -12.45 3.85 -6.51
N THR A 186 -12.08 5.05 -6.99
CA THR A 186 -11.26 5.99 -6.22
C THR A 186 -11.99 6.51 -4.98
N LYS A 187 -13.32 6.73 -5.04
CA LYS A 187 -14.10 7.19 -3.90
C LYS A 187 -14.33 6.12 -2.83
N GLU A 188 -14.43 4.85 -3.25
CA GLU A 188 -14.76 3.74 -2.35
C GLU A 188 -13.55 3.12 -1.67
N LYS A 189 -12.40 3.09 -2.35
CA LYS A 189 -11.24 2.28 -1.94
C LYS A 189 -9.99 3.05 -1.53
N LEU A 190 -9.94 4.35 -1.77
CA LEU A 190 -8.80 5.22 -1.42
C LEU A 190 -9.22 6.27 -0.40
#